data_AF-A0A536T0W4-F1
#
_entry.id   AF-A0A536T0W4-F1
#
_cell.length_a   1.000
_cell.length_b   1.000
_cell.length_c   1.000
_cell.angle_alpha   90.00
_cell.angle_beta   90.00
_cell.angle_gamma   90.00
#
_symmetry.space_group_name_H-M   'P 1'
#
loop_
_entity.id
_entity.type
_entity.pdbx_description
1 polymer ?
#
loop_
_entity_poly.entity_id
_entity_poly.type
_entity_poly.pdbx_seq_one_letter_code
_entity_poly.pdbx_strand_id
1 'polypeptide(L)'
;MKLVRFGAPGREKPGMIDAEGQLRDLSRKVKDIDAVSLAPTELARLRKVDPRRLPAVKGRPRLGPCVATPSKFVAIGLNYIDHAKETGSPIPDNPIVFYKAET
;
A
#
# COMPACT_ATOMS: atom_id res chain seq x y z
N MET A 1 -10.69 4.85 -3.91
CA MET A 1 -10.04 5.02 -2.59
C MET A 1 -8.57 4.70 -2.73
N LYS A 2 -7.68 5.57 -2.21
CA LYS A 2 -6.22 5.35 -2.20
C LYS A 2 -5.70 5.50 -0.77
N LEU A 3 -5.35 4.40 -0.12
CA LEU A 3 -4.82 4.37 1.25
C LEU A 3 -3.31 4.59 1.21
N VAL A 4 -2.79 5.29 2.22
CA VAL A 4 -1.37 5.61 2.38
C VAL A 4 -0.98 5.57 3.85
N ARG A 5 0.33 5.51 4.11
CA ARG A 5 0.92 5.82 5.41
C ARG A 5 1.82 7.03 5.25
N PHE A 6 1.78 7.99 6.17
CA PHE A 6 2.53 9.25 6.05
C PHE A 6 3.16 9.68 7.38
N GLY A 7 4.32 10.34 7.34
CA GLY A 7 5.02 10.82 8.53
C GLY A 7 6.51 10.47 8.55
N ALA A 8 7.16 10.69 9.69
CA ALA A 8 8.55 10.30 9.89
C ALA A 8 8.69 8.76 9.87
N PRO A 9 9.85 8.22 9.45
CA PRO A 9 10.09 6.76 9.50
C PRO A 9 9.80 6.17 10.88
N GLY A 10 9.01 5.10 10.92
CA GLY A 10 8.62 4.41 12.16
C GLY A 10 7.56 5.12 12.99
N ARG A 11 7.05 6.27 12.54
CA ARG A 11 5.98 7.06 13.19
C ARG A 11 4.91 7.47 12.19
N GLU A 12 4.70 6.65 11.17
CA GLU A 12 3.69 6.90 10.17
C GLU A 12 2.28 6.81 10.75
N LYS A 13 1.38 7.62 10.19
CA LYS A 13 -0.05 7.60 10.44
C LYS A 13 -0.79 7.05 9.21
N PRO A 14 -1.94 6.39 9.39
CA PRO A 14 -2.80 6.01 8.27
C PRO A 14 -3.42 7.24 7.63
N GLY A 15 -3.47 7.25 6.30
CA GLY A 15 -4.04 8.34 5.51
C GLY A 15 -4.75 7.86 4.26
N MET A 16 -5.47 8.78 3.63
CA MET A 16 -6.16 8.58 2.36
C MET A 16 -5.89 9.75 1.43
N ILE A 17 -5.78 9.49 0.13
CA ILE A 17 -5.79 10.53 -0.90
C ILE A 17 -7.21 10.70 -1.41
N ASP A 18 -7.76 11.91 -1.34
CA ASP A 18 -9.07 12.24 -1.89
C ASP A 18 -9.05 12.43 -3.42
N ALA A 19 -10.20 12.77 -4.00
CA ALA A 19 -10.35 12.90 -5.45
C ALA A 19 -9.53 14.08 -6.01
N GLU A 20 -9.27 15.09 -5.20
CA GLU A 20 -8.49 16.28 -5.53
C GLU A 20 -6.98 16.07 -5.30
N GLY A 21 -6.57 14.87 -4.86
CA GLY A 21 -5.17 14.55 -4.58
C GLY A 21 -4.67 15.01 -3.21
N GLN A 22 -5.55 15.54 -2.36
CA GLN A 22 -5.22 16.02 -1.03
C GLN A 22 -5.11 14.86 -0.03
N LEU A 23 -4.06 14.90 0.79
CA LEU A 23 -3.85 13.94 1.86
C LEU A 23 -4.80 14.21 3.04
N ARG A 24 -5.47 13.15 3.50
CA ARG A 24 -6.44 13.14 4.59
C ARG A 24 -6.01 12.19 5.71
N ASP A 25 -6.18 12.60 6.96
CA ASP A 25 -5.82 11.80 8.14
C ASP A 25 -6.90 10.75 8.46
N LEU A 26 -6.52 9.47 8.47
CA LEU A 26 -7.41 8.33 8.77
C LEU A 26 -7.28 7.82 10.22
N SER A 27 -6.44 8.45 11.05
CA SER A 27 -6.11 7.96 12.41
C SER A 27 -7.31 7.87 13.36
N ARG A 28 -8.42 8.54 13.04
CA ARG A 28 -9.70 8.44 13.79
C ARG A 28 -10.57 7.26 13.37
N LYS A 29 -10.22 6.56 12.28
CA LYS A 29 -10.99 5.43 11.73
C LYS A 29 -10.25 4.11 11.89
N VAL A 30 -8.94 4.12 11.71
CA VAL A 30 -8.08 2.94 11.87
C VAL A 30 -6.79 3.34 12.59
N LYS A 31 -6.17 2.36 13.26
CA LYS A 31 -4.91 2.57 14.00
C LYS A 31 -3.72 2.75 13.04
N ASP A 32 -3.65 1.91 12.01
CA ASP A 32 -2.65 1.96 10.95
C ASP A 32 -3.22 1.27 9.68
N ILE A 33 -2.45 1.27 8.58
CA ILE A 33 -2.74 0.46 7.40
C ILE A 33 -1.99 -0.88 7.51
N ASP A 34 -2.57 -1.84 8.21
CA ASP A 34 -2.02 -3.17 8.47
C ASP A 34 -2.95 -4.30 7.98
N ALA A 35 -2.59 -5.56 8.28
CA ALA A 35 -3.38 -6.73 7.93
C ALA A 35 -4.84 -6.68 8.46
N VAL A 36 -5.08 -6.02 9.61
CA VAL A 36 -6.42 -5.89 10.18
C VAL A 36 -7.24 -4.88 9.37
N SER A 37 -6.68 -3.69 9.12
CA SER A 37 -7.36 -2.63 8.34
C SER A 37 -7.59 -3.03 6.86
N LEU A 38 -6.75 -3.93 6.33
CA LEU A 38 -6.82 -4.45 4.97
C LEU A 38 -7.72 -5.70 4.86
N ALA A 39 -8.27 -6.20 5.96
CA ALA A 39 -9.24 -7.29 5.92
C ALA A 39 -10.50 -6.87 5.13
N PRO A 40 -11.18 -7.78 4.42
CA PRO A 40 -12.32 -7.45 3.55
C PRO A 40 -13.41 -6.60 4.24
N THR A 41 -13.73 -6.94 5.50
CA THR A 41 -14.73 -6.22 6.30
C THR A 41 -14.30 -4.78 6.60
N GLU A 42 -13.05 -4.56 6.97
CA GLU A 42 -12.53 -3.23 7.28
C GLU A 42 -12.36 -2.39 6.02
N LEU A 43 -11.92 -2.98 4.91
CA LEU A 43 -11.91 -2.30 3.61
C LEU A 43 -13.33 -1.89 3.16
N ALA A 44 -14.34 -2.73 3.39
CA ALA A 44 -15.72 -2.39 3.10
C ALA A 44 -16.23 -1.22 3.96
N ARG A 45 -15.80 -1.13 5.22
CA ARG A 45 -16.08 0.02 6.10
C ARG A 45 -15.37 1.28 5.63
N LEU A 46 -14.07 1.19 5.30
CA LEU A 46 -13.26 2.31 4.80
C LEU A 46 -13.79 2.87 3.48
N ARG A 47 -14.30 2.00 2.58
CA ARG A 47 -14.92 2.43 1.31
C ARG A 47 -16.13 3.35 1.51
N LYS A 48 -16.81 3.30 2.66
CA LYS A 48 -17.97 4.15 2.98
C LYS A 48 -17.57 5.50 3.59
N VAL A 49 -16.29 5.71 3.89
CA VAL A 49 -15.80 6.98 4.45
C VAL A 49 -15.76 8.04 3.35
N ASP A 50 -16.45 9.16 3.54
CA ASP A 50 -16.30 10.35 2.70
C ASP A 50 -14.96 11.04 3.02
N PRO A 51 -13.98 11.05 2.11
CA PRO A 51 -12.65 11.60 2.38
C PRO A 51 -12.68 13.10 2.71
N ARG A 52 -13.68 13.83 2.22
CA ARG A 52 -13.82 15.28 2.45
C ARG A 52 -14.16 15.63 3.90
N ARG A 53 -14.72 14.66 4.64
CA ARG A 53 -15.02 14.78 6.08
C ARG A 53 -13.82 14.46 6.96
N LEU A 54 -12.73 13.96 6.38
CA LEU A 54 -11.50 13.71 7.11
C LEU A 54 -10.65 14.99 7.20
N PRO A 55 -9.89 15.17 8.30
CA PRO A 55 -8.97 16.30 8.41
C PRO A 55 -7.97 16.32 7.26
N ALA A 56 -7.83 17.47 6.60
CA ALA A 56 -6.77 17.69 5.63
C ALA A 56 -5.41 17.75 6.34
N VAL A 57 -4.43 17.02 5.82
CA VAL A 57 -3.06 17.06 6.32
C VAL A 57 -2.36 18.27 5.68
N LYS A 58 -1.84 19.17 6.52
CA LYS A 58 -1.12 20.36 6.06
C LYS A 58 0.24 19.98 5.47
N GLY A 59 0.65 20.71 4.44
CA GLY A 59 1.95 20.52 3.80
C GLY A 59 2.03 19.23 2.98
N ARG A 60 3.25 18.72 2.81
CA ARG A 60 3.56 17.53 2.01
C ARG A 60 4.44 16.57 2.82
N PRO A 61 3.90 15.93 3.86
CA PRO A 61 4.70 14.98 4.64
C PRO A 61 5.14 13.81 3.76
N ARG A 62 6.27 13.20 4.11
CA ARG A 62 6.78 12.01 3.46
C ARG A 62 5.74 10.88 3.50
N LEU A 63 5.55 10.19 2.39
CA LEU A 63 4.83 8.92 2.35
C LEU A 63 5.77 7.78 2.75
N GLY A 64 5.30 6.92 3.65
CA GLY A 64 6.01 5.71 4.06
C GLY A 64 5.55 4.47 3.30
N PRO A 65 6.09 3.28 3.65
CA PRO A 65 5.58 2.01 3.17
C PRO A 65 4.07 1.94 3.42
N CYS A 66 3.29 1.63 2.38
CA CYS A 66 1.83 1.74 2.42
C CYS A 66 1.16 0.71 3.33
N VAL A 67 1.84 -0.40 3.63
CA VAL A 67 1.39 -1.43 4.56
C VAL A 67 2.36 -1.45 5.74
N ALA A 68 1.81 -1.40 6.95
CA ALA A 68 2.54 -1.60 8.18
C ALA A 68 2.88 -3.08 8.32
N THR A 69 4.17 -3.37 8.44
CA THR A 69 4.73 -4.67 8.82
C THR A 69 4.09 -5.86 8.08
N PRO A 70 4.15 -5.88 6.73
CA PRO A 70 3.64 -7.02 5.97
C PRO A 70 4.37 -8.30 6.39
N SER A 71 3.62 -9.37 6.62
CA SER A 71 4.17 -10.64 7.12
C SER A 71 4.98 -11.41 6.09
N LYS A 72 4.75 -11.16 4.80
CA LYS A 72 5.42 -11.81 3.66
C LYS A 72 5.47 -10.87 2.46
N PHE A 73 6.59 -10.88 1.75
CA PHE A 73 6.68 -10.35 0.39
C PHE A 73 6.88 -11.50 -0.61
N VAL A 74 5.79 -11.88 -1.27
CA VAL A 74 5.80 -12.88 -2.34
C VAL A 74 5.95 -12.14 -3.67
N ALA A 75 7.04 -12.42 -4.40
CA ALA A 75 7.36 -11.78 -5.67
C ALA A 75 7.28 -12.79 -6.83
N ILE A 76 6.93 -12.28 -8.01
CA ILE A 76 6.86 -13.05 -9.25
C ILE A 76 7.98 -12.58 -10.18
N GLY A 77 8.90 -13.49 -10.49
CA GLY A 77 9.99 -13.27 -11.43
C GLY A 77 9.54 -13.44 -12.89
N LEU A 78 10.24 -12.77 -13.81
CA LEU A 78 10.02 -12.86 -15.26
C LEU A 78 8.55 -12.76 -15.70
N ASN A 79 7.78 -11.87 -15.06
CA ASN A 79 6.34 -11.70 -15.31
C ASN A 79 6.02 -10.73 -16.48
N TYR A 80 7.00 -10.45 -17.34
CA TYR A 80 6.87 -9.61 -18.54
C TYR A 80 7.65 -10.26 -19.68
N ILE A 81 6.99 -10.44 -20.84
CA ILE A 81 7.58 -11.13 -22.01
C ILE A 81 8.85 -10.42 -22.48
N ASP A 82 8.82 -9.10 -22.59
CA ASP A 82 9.97 -8.34 -23.07
C ASP A 82 11.15 -8.39 -22.09
N HIS A 83 10.88 -8.50 -20.79
CA HIS A 83 11.93 -8.70 -19.79
C HIS A 83 12.60 -10.09 -19.94
N ALA A 84 11.82 -11.15 -20.21
CA ALA A 84 12.38 -12.47 -20.49
C ALA A 84 13.25 -12.46 -21.76
N LYS A 85 12.82 -11.75 -22.82
CA LYS A 85 13.61 -11.57 -24.04
C LYS A 85 14.89 -10.77 -23.78
N GLU A 86 14.82 -9.69 -23.01
CA GLU A 86 15.95 -8.84 -22.65
C GLU A 86 17.05 -9.62 -21.92
N THR A 87 16.67 -10.51 -21.01
CA THR A 87 17.61 -11.34 -20.23
C THR A 87 18.00 -12.64 -20.95
N GLY A 88 17.57 -12.86 -22.20
CA GLY A 88 17.80 -14.10 -22.95
C GLY A 88 17.23 -15.35 -22.26
N SER A 89 16.25 -15.16 -21.39
CA SER A 89 15.63 -16.22 -20.60
C SER A 89 14.44 -16.82 -21.35
N PRO A 90 14.22 -18.15 -21.29
CA PRO A 90 13.01 -18.74 -21.86
C PRO A 90 11.77 -18.19 -21.14
N ILE A 91 10.67 -18.05 -21.88
CA ILE A 91 9.38 -17.69 -21.27
C ILE A 91 8.96 -18.86 -20.35
N PRO A 92 8.74 -18.61 -19.05
CA PRO A 92 8.46 -19.70 -18.12
C PRO A 92 7.03 -20.23 -18.30
N ASP A 93 6.87 -21.56 -18.30
CA ASP A 93 5.56 -22.23 -18.37
C ASP A 93 4.73 -22.09 -17.08
N ASN A 94 5.39 -21.71 -15.97
CA ASN A 94 4.79 -21.54 -14.66
C ASN A 94 5.34 -20.28 -13.96
N PRO A 95 4.58 -19.63 -13.06
CA PRO A 95 5.07 -18.47 -12.33
C PRO A 95 6.32 -18.78 -11.49
N ILE A 96 7.37 -17.98 -11.65
CA ILE A 96 8.56 -18.04 -10.80
C ILE A 96 8.27 -17.28 -9.51
N VAL A 97 8.02 -18.01 -8.41
CA VAL A 97 7.70 -17.41 -7.11
C VAL A 97 8.93 -17.37 -6.22
N PHE A 98 9.23 -16.22 -5.63
CA PHE A 98 10.30 -16.08 -4.63
C PHE A 98 9.91 -15.14 -3.50
N TYR A 99 10.65 -15.20 -2.40
CA TYR A 99 10.43 -14.37 -1.22
C TYR A 99 11.48 -13.27 -1.12
N LYS A 100 11.03 -12.05 -0.77
CA LYS A 100 11.90 -11.01 -0.25
C LYS A 100 11.77 -10.98 1.28
N ALA A 101 12.90 -11.06 1.98
CA ALA A 101 12.90 -10.97 3.44
C ALA A 101 12.35 -9.62 3.91
N GLU A 102 11.53 -9.67 4.96
CA GLU A 102 11.21 -8.53 5.81
C GLU A 102 12.45 -8.13 6.63
N THR A 103 12.66 -6.82 6.79
CA THR A 103 13.78 -6.23 7.54
C THR A 103 13.25 -5.21 8.54
#